data_AF-A0ABD5S4H2-F1
#
_entry.id   AF-A0ABD5S4H2-F1
#
_cell.length_a   1.000
_cell.length_b   1.000
_cell.length_c   1.000
_cell.angle_alpha   90.00
_cell.angle_beta   90.00
_cell.angle_gamma   90.00
#
_symmetry.space_group_name_H-M   'P 1'
#
loop_
_entity.id
_entity.type
_entity.pdbx_description
1 polymer ?
#
loop_
_entity_poly.entity_id
_entity_poly.type
_entity_poly.pdbx_seq_one_letter_code
_entity_poly.pdbx_strand_id
1 'polypeptide(L)' 'DLSAPDPDTNIVLVDTSDLDVAAEAFVEACADRGVGASTFGPSTVRFCTHLDVDEDDVDAAIERVGSVVDDMR' A
#
# COMPACT_ATOMS: atom_id res chain seq x y z
N ASP A 1 10.31 3.03 -6.86
CA ASP A 1 10.24 2.61 -5.44
C ASP A 1 8.94 3.12 -4.84
N LEU A 2 8.66 2.85 -3.56
CA LEU A 2 7.55 3.47 -2.83
C LEU A 2 8.09 4.52 -1.87
N SER A 3 7.33 5.58 -1.62
CA SER A 3 7.65 6.54 -0.55
C SER A 3 6.40 6.97 0.21
N ALA A 4 6.56 7.32 1.48
CA ALA A 4 5.50 7.86 2.31
C ALA A 4 6.10 8.85 3.32
N PRO A 5 5.41 9.96 3.66
CA PRO A 5 5.78 10.78 4.80
C PRO A 5 5.48 10.04 6.11
N ASP A 6 6.10 10.50 7.21
CA ASP A 6 5.75 10.04 8.55
C ASP A 6 4.25 10.29 8.81
N PRO A 7 3.47 9.27 9.22
CA PRO A 7 2.05 9.43 9.45
C PRO A 7 1.78 10.09 10.81
N ASP A 8 0.82 11.02 10.83
CA ASP A 8 0.34 11.66 12.07
C ASP A 8 -0.70 10.79 12.82
N THR A 9 -1.32 9.84 12.13
CA THR A 9 -2.44 9.02 12.63
C THR A 9 -2.33 7.56 12.15
N ASN A 10 -3.45 6.84 12.14
CA ASN A 10 -3.58 5.49 11.62
C ASN A 10 -3.61 5.39 10.07
N ILE A 11 -3.31 6.48 9.37
CA ILE A 11 -3.35 6.54 7.89
C ILE A 11 -1.95 6.79 7.34
N VAL A 12 -1.52 5.93 6.42
CA VAL A 12 -0.30 6.10 5.62
C VAL A 12 -0.68 6.39 4.17
N LEU A 13 -0.19 7.51 3.64
CA LEU A 13 -0.34 7.88 2.23
C LEU A 13 0.96 7.55 1.50
N VAL A 14 0.88 6.57 0.61
CA VAL A 14 2.01 6.06 -0.17
C VAL A 14 1.96 6.65 -1.57
N ASP A 15 3.06 7.29 -1.97
CA ASP A 15 3.31 7.66 -3.36
C ASP A 15 3.79 6.44 -4.15
N THR A 16 3.17 6.23 -5.30
CA THR A 16 3.40 5.12 -6.23
C THR A 16 3.89 5.63 -7.60
N SER A 17 4.29 6.90 -7.69
CA SER A 17 4.62 7.55 -8.96
C SER A 17 5.81 6.88 -9.66
N ASP A 18 6.74 6.31 -8.90
CA ASP A 18 7.92 5.59 -9.41
C ASP A 18 7.64 4.14 -9.84
N LEU A 19 6.39 3.67 -9.81
CA LEU A 19 6.01 2.35 -10.32
C LEU A 19 5.52 2.38 -11.77
N ASP A 20 5.39 3.57 -12.39
CA ASP A 20 4.88 3.75 -13.76
C ASP A 20 3.50 3.06 -14.03
N VAL A 21 2.72 2.80 -12.98
CA VAL A 21 1.36 2.25 -13.04
C VAL A 21 0.37 3.17 -12.34
N ALA A 22 -0.91 3.06 -12.70
CA ALA A 22 -1.97 3.78 -11.99
C ALA A 22 -2.14 3.24 -10.56
N ALA A 23 -2.43 4.12 -9.60
CA ALA A 23 -2.66 3.74 -8.20
C ALA A 23 -3.74 2.66 -8.04
N GLU A 24 -4.75 2.65 -8.93
CA GLU A 24 -5.82 1.65 -8.91
C GLU A 24 -5.32 0.23 -9.23
N ALA A 25 -4.42 0.09 -10.21
CA ALA A 25 -3.81 -1.19 -10.54
C ALA A 25 -2.93 -1.71 -9.38
N PHE A 26 -2.23 -0.82 -8.68
CA PHE A 26 -1.47 -1.17 -7.49
C PHE A 26 -2.37 -1.63 -6.34
N VAL A 27 -3.51 -0.95 -6.12
CA VAL A 27 -4.50 -1.35 -5.11
C VAL A 27 -5.11 -2.72 -5.43
N GLU A 28 -5.47 -2.98 -6.69
CA GLU A 28 -5.97 -4.28 -7.13
C GLU A 28 -4.95 -5.40 -6.88
N ALA A 29 -3.68 -5.18 -7.25
CA ALA A 29 -2.63 -6.18 -7.03
C ALA A 29 -2.29 -6.41 -5.55
N CYS A 30 -2.44 -5.39 -4.68
CA CYS A 30 -2.38 -5.55 -3.24
C CYS A 30 -3.53 -6.43 -2.74
N ALA A 31 -4.75 -6.18 -3.23
CA ALA A 31 -5.94 -6.93 -2.85
C ALA A 31 -5.85 -8.41 -3.25
N ASP A 32 -5.29 -8.71 -4.43
CA ASP A 32 -5.03 -10.08 -4.89
C ASP A 32 -4.06 -10.84 -3.97
N ARG A 33 -3.18 -10.12 -3.28
CA ARG A 33 -2.28 -10.66 -2.24
C ARG A 33 -2.87 -10.60 -0.83
N GLY A 34 -4.14 -10.21 -0.68
CA GLY A 34 -4.83 -10.13 0.59
C GLY A 34 -4.52 -8.89 1.43
N VAL A 35 -4.06 -7.80 0.81
CA VAL A 35 -3.83 -6.51 1.48
C VAL A 35 -4.84 -5.47 0.99
N GLY A 36 -5.65 -4.96 1.91
CA GLY A 36 -6.63 -3.91 1.63
C GLY A 36 -6.00 -2.52 1.56
N ALA A 37 -6.31 -1.78 0.50
CA ALA A 37 -5.93 -0.38 0.33
C ALA A 37 -6.98 0.37 -0.49
N SER A 38 -6.88 1.69 -0.56
CA SER A 38 -7.77 2.52 -1.39
C SER A 38 -6.99 3.62 -2.09
N THR A 39 -7.41 4.03 -3.28
CA THR A 39 -6.82 5.19 -3.96
C THR A 39 -7.16 6.49 -3.21
N PHE A 40 -6.21 7.41 -3.18
CA PHE A 40 -6.38 8.79 -2.68
C PHE A 40 -6.14 9.82 -3.79
N GLY A 41 -5.38 9.45 -4.82
CA GLY A 41 -5.12 10.22 -6.03
C GLY A 41 -4.57 9.32 -7.16
N PRO A 42 -4.22 9.90 -8.32
CA PRO A 42 -3.75 9.12 -9.49
C PRO A 42 -2.52 8.24 -9.23
N SER A 43 -1.63 8.69 -8.36
CA SER A 43 -0.41 7.99 -7.94
C SER A 43 -0.27 7.92 -6.41
N THR A 44 -1.38 8.06 -5.67
CA THR A 44 -1.37 8.04 -4.20
C THR A 44 -2.34 7.01 -3.67
N VAL A 45 -1.85 6.15 -2.77
CA VAL A 45 -2.60 5.06 -2.16
C VAL A 45 -2.66 5.26 -0.65
N ARG A 46 -3.82 4.98 -0.07
CA ARG A 46 -4.08 5.08 1.37
C ARG A 46 -4.16 3.68 1.97
N PHE A 47 -3.29 3.44 2.95
CA PHE A 47 -3.39 2.34 3.90
C PHE A 47 -3.91 2.87 5.23
N CYS A 48 -4.72 2.08 5.93
CA CYS A 48 -5.34 2.47 7.18
C CYS A 48 -5.36 1.29 8.14
N THR A 49 -4.84 1.47 9.34
CA THR A 49 -5.01 0.48 10.42
C THR A 49 -6.31 0.75 11.19
N HIS A 50 -6.82 -0.28 11.86
CA HIS A 50 -7.95 -0.20 12.79
C HIS A 50 -7.75 -1.23 13.91
N LEU A 51 -8.71 -1.35 14.82
CA LEU A 51 -8.61 -2.20 16.02
C LEU A 51 -8.40 -3.70 15.73
N ASP A 52 -8.65 -4.15 14.51
CA ASP A 52 -8.50 -5.56 14.10
C ASP A 52 -7.26 -5.78 13.21
N VAL A 53 -6.34 -4.82 13.18
CA VAL A 53 -5.05 -4.94 12.50
C VAL A 53 -3.97 -4.83 13.56
N ASP A 54 -3.24 -5.92 13.79
CA ASP A 54 -2.13 -5.96 14.74
C ASP A 54 -0.75 -5.82 14.06
N GLU A 55 0.31 -5.97 14.84
CA GLU A 55 1.69 -5.84 14.35
C GLU A 55 2.06 -6.97 13.37
N ASP A 56 1.61 -8.20 13.62
CA ASP A 56 1.87 -9.34 12.73
C ASP A 56 1.14 -9.16 11.39
N ASP A 57 -0.08 -8.60 11.41
CA ASP A 57 -0.82 -8.23 10.20
C ASP A 57 -0.07 -7.16 9.39
N VAL A 58 0.53 -6.17 10.04
CA VAL A 58 1.32 -5.11 9.39
C VAL A 58 2.59 -5.69 8.76
N ASP A 59 3.32 -6.54 9.47
CA ASP A 59 4.52 -7.19 8.95
C ASP A 59 4.18 -8.04 7.72
N ALA A 60 3.11 -8.84 7.79
CA ALA A 60 2.62 -9.63 6.67
C ALA A 60 2.18 -8.74 5.49
N ALA A 61 1.54 -7.60 5.76
CA ALA A 61 1.16 -6.64 4.72
C ALA A 61 2.39 -6.04 4.03
N ILE A 62 3.44 -5.70 4.78
CA ILE A 62 4.70 -5.16 4.22
C ILE A 62 5.35 -6.19 3.29
N GLU A 63 5.45 -7.47 3.69
CA GLU A 63 6.00 -8.52 2.84
C GLU A 63 5.21 -8.69 1.53
N ARG A 64 3.87 -8.73 1.64
CA ARG A 64 2.98 -8.88 0.50
C ARG A 64 3.07 -7.70 -0.45
N VAL A 65 3.07 -6.47 0.08
CA VAL A 65 3.22 -5.24 -0.70
C VAL A 65 4.59 -5.19 -1.38
N GLY A 66 5.66 -5.63 -0.70
CA GLY A 66 6.98 -5.78 -1.30
C GLY A 66 6.95 -6.68 -2.55
N SER A 67 6.28 -7.83 -2.46
CA SER A 67 6.08 -8.71 -3.62
C SER A 67 5.25 -8.06 -4.74
N VAL A 68 4.26 -7.21 -4.43
CA VAL A 68 3.55 -6.42 -5.45
C VAL A 68 4.52 -5.54 -6.22
N VAL A 69 5.35 -4.79 -5.50
CA VAL A 69 6.30 -3.85 -6.07
C VAL A 69 7.32 -4.56 -6.95
N ASP A 70 7.84 -5.70 -6.51
CA ASP A 70 8.81 -6.48 -7.27
C ASP A 70 8.23 -7.04 -8.57
N ASP A 71 6.95 -7.45 -8.58
CA ASP A 71 6.28 -7.97 -9.77
C ASP A 71 5.82 -6.87 -10.75
N MET A 72 5.73 -5.61 -10.30
CA MET A 72 5.34 -4.46 -11.12
C MET A 72 6.54 -3.73 -11.75
N ARG A 73 7.76 -4.09 -11.37
CA ARG A 73 9.02 -3.57 -11.95
C ARG A 73 9.41 -4.33 -13.22
#